data_AF-A0A395J0I5-F1
#
_entry.id   AF-A0A395J0I5-F1
#
_cell.length_a   1.000
_cell.length_b   1.000
_cell.length_c   1.000
_cell.angle_alpha   90.00
_cell.angle_beta   90.00
_cell.angle_gamma   90.00
#
_symmetry.space_group_name_H-M   'P 1'
#
loop_
_entity.id
_entity.type
_entity.pdbx_description
1 polymer ?
#
loop_
_entity_poly.entity_id
_entity_poly.type
_entity_poly.pdbx_seq_one_letter_code
_entity_poly.pdbx_strand_id
1 'polypeptide(L)'
;MSSKDNNIATRLLSRAHSPDTSNRIFTEKVKQRPLHLKPTEPNNEQQNRRLERKRKLALRKKKLKPAPLSAREKRALCLYDVPKSAQKYSIYEPLHKMWIGYISEVLGGENSMPVTGSAAAKLCSADYHGAELEVVRSRWC
;
A
#
# COMPACT_ATOMS: atom_id res chain seq x y z
N MET A 1 -12.53 43.62 32.32
CA MET A 1 -12.60 42.27 31.72
C MET A 1 -11.78 42.29 30.45
N SER A 2 -10.54 41.77 30.49
CA SER A 2 -9.66 41.74 29.32
C SER A 2 -9.87 40.44 28.55
N SER A 3 -10.05 40.58 27.24
CA SER A 3 -10.28 39.49 26.28
C SER A 3 -9.27 38.35 26.49
N LYS A 4 -9.75 37.11 26.57
CA LYS A 4 -8.89 35.93 26.55
C LYS A 4 -8.27 35.86 25.16
N ASP A 5 -7.02 36.31 25.05
CA ASP A 5 -6.20 36.15 23.85
C ASP A 5 -6.16 34.65 23.47
N ASN A 6 -6.78 34.31 22.34
CA ASN A 6 -6.85 32.97 21.76
C ASN A 6 -5.48 32.52 21.19
N ASN A 7 -4.38 32.78 21.90
CA ASN A 7 -3.05 32.35 21.48
C ASN A 7 -2.85 30.87 21.84
N ILE A 8 -2.48 30.04 20.87
CA ILE A 8 -2.27 28.61 21.12
C ILE A 8 -1.17 28.37 22.16
N ALA A 9 -0.15 29.24 22.23
CA ALA A 9 0.95 29.11 23.17
C ALA A 9 0.52 29.31 24.63
N THR A 10 -0.35 30.28 24.93
CA THR A 10 -0.88 30.46 26.31
C THR A 10 -1.72 29.26 26.74
N ARG A 11 -2.51 28.69 25.81
CA ARG A 11 -3.31 27.48 26.06
C ARG A 11 -2.44 26.23 26.28
N LEU A 12 -1.29 26.13 25.63
CA LEU A 12 -0.34 25.03 25.84
C LEU A 12 0.44 25.19 27.15
N LEU A 13 0.91 26.41 27.46
CA LEU A 13 1.68 26.69 28.68
C LEU A 13 0.86 26.50 29.95
N SER A 14 -0.43 26.86 29.92
CA SER A 14 -1.35 26.69 31.07
C SER A 14 -1.68 25.23 31.39
N ARG A 15 -1.41 24.28 30.48
CA ARG A 15 -1.57 22.84 30.76
C ARG A 15 -0.41 22.26 31.56
N ALA A 16 0.77 22.86 31.47
CA ALA A 16 2.01 22.31 32.04
C ALA A 16 2.54 23.11 33.24
N HIS A 17 2.10 24.36 33.40
CA HIS A 17 2.66 25.30 34.37
C HIS A 17 1.58 26.08 35.12
N SER A 18 1.95 26.64 36.28
CA SER A 18 1.08 27.52 37.07
C SER A 18 0.78 28.81 36.32
N PRO A 19 -0.37 29.48 36.57
CA PRO A 19 -0.77 30.65 35.78
C PRO A 19 0.27 31.77 35.77
N ASP A 20 0.97 31.99 36.88
CA ASP A 20 2.03 33.00 37.00
C ASP A 20 3.26 32.65 36.15
N THR A 21 3.71 31.39 36.21
CA THR A 21 4.84 30.91 35.42
C THR A 21 4.53 30.84 33.94
N SER A 22 3.31 30.45 33.55
CA SER A 22 2.85 30.47 32.15
C SER A 22 2.87 31.88 31.57
N ASN A 23 2.41 32.88 32.33
CA ASN A 23 2.41 34.28 31.90
C ASN A 23 3.83 34.81 31.70
N ARG A 24 4.72 34.55 32.66
CA ARG A 24 6.14 34.95 32.58
C ARG A 24 6.84 34.32 31.37
N ILE A 25 6.64 33.03 31.13
CA ILE A 25 7.22 32.33 29.97
C ILE A 25 6.67 32.91 28.66
N PHE A 26 5.36 33.17 28.60
CA PHE A 26 4.75 33.74 27.41
C PHE A 26 5.28 35.14 27.09
N THR A 27 5.40 36.02 28.09
CA THR A 27 5.89 37.39 27.86
C THR A 27 7.38 37.44 27.53
N GLU A 28 8.22 36.73 28.27
CA GLU A 28 9.68 36.76 28.09
C GLU A 28 10.13 35.94 26.88
N LYS A 29 9.59 34.74 26.70
CA LYS A 29 10.16 33.75 25.76
C LYS A 29 9.38 33.65 24.46
N VAL A 30 8.07 33.91 24.47
CA VAL A 30 7.22 33.73 23.29
C VAL A 30 6.96 35.08 22.60
N LYS A 31 6.53 36.11 23.34
CA LYS A 31 6.17 37.42 22.77
C LYS A 31 7.38 38.18 22.21
N GLN A 32 8.55 38.05 22.83
CA GLN A 32 9.78 38.74 22.42
C GLN A 32 10.58 38.00 21.32
N ARG A 33 10.18 36.77 20.96
CA ARG A 33 10.88 35.97 19.93
C ARG A 33 9.96 35.73 18.74
N PRO A 34 9.94 36.63 17.74
CA PRO A 34 9.20 36.38 16.51
C PRO A 34 9.73 35.11 15.84
N LEU A 35 8.85 34.10 15.69
CA LEU A 35 9.15 32.93 14.89
C LEU A 35 9.05 33.33 13.42
N HIS A 36 10.20 33.52 12.78
CA HIS A 36 10.28 33.67 11.33
C HIS A 36 9.97 32.34 10.65
N LEU A 37 8.69 31.95 10.64
CA LEU A 37 8.21 30.82 9.86
C LEU A 37 8.20 31.27 8.40
N LYS A 38 9.19 30.81 7.63
CA LYS A 38 9.06 30.83 6.18
C LYS A 38 7.98 29.80 5.82
N PRO A 39 7.00 30.14 4.96
CA PRO A 39 6.15 29.14 4.33
C PRO A 39 7.05 28.01 3.82
N THR A 40 6.64 26.76 4.04
CA THR A 40 7.33 25.63 3.39
C THR A 40 7.02 25.77 1.91
N GLU A 41 7.87 26.52 1.20
CA GLU A 41 7.82 26.59 -0.25
C GLU A 41 7.94 25.15 -0.74
N PRO A 42 7.05 24.70 -1.65
CA PRO A 42 7.18 23.37 -2.22
C PRO A 42 8.56 23.32 -2.86
N ASN A 43 9.45 22.48 -2.32
CA ASN A 43 10.81 22.30 -2.83
C ASN A 43 10.74 21.55 -4.16
N ASN A 44 10.27 22.25 -5.19
CA ASN A 44 10.02 21.75 -6.53
C ASN A 44 11.31 21.17 -7.10
N GLU A 45 12.47 21.75 -6.79
CA GLU A 45 13.76 21.24 -7.24
C GLU A 45 14.12 19.88 -6.61
N GLN A 46 13.91 19.70 -5.30
CA GLN A 46 14.15 18.41 -4.65
C GLN A 46 13.15 17.35 -5.12
N GLN A 47 11.89 17.74 -5.30
CA GLN A 47 10.84 16.87 -5.84
C GLN A 47 11.13 16.46 -7.29
N ASN A 48 11.55 17.41 -8.13
CA ASN A 48 11.96 17.17 -9.52
C ASN A 48 13.18 16.25 -9.58
N ARG A 49 14.22 16.51 -8.78
CA ARG A 49 15.39 15.63 -8.65
C ARG A 49 15.00 14.21 -8.23
N ARG A 50 14.05 14.06 -7.31
CA ARG A 50 13.53 12.75 -6.89
C ARG A 50 12.76 12.06 -8.02
N LEU A 51 11.92 12.79 -8.75
CA LEU A 51 11.17 12.26 -9.88
C LEU A 51 12.11 11.82 -11.02
N GLU A 52 13.12 12.61 -11.34
CA GLU A 52 14.14 12.27 -12.32
C GLU A 52 14.93 11.02 -11.93
N ARG A 53 15.34 10.90 -10.66
CA ARG A 53 15.98 9.68 -10.16
C ARG A 53 15.07 8.45 -10.33
N LYS A 54 13.79 8.57 -9.98
CA LYS A 54 12.80 7.50 -10.19
C LYS A 54 12.66 7.13 -11.67
N ARG A 55 12.58 8.12 -12.57
CA ARG A 55 12.53 7.92 -14.03
C ARG A 55 13.77 7.22 -14.55
N LYS A 56 14.98 7.68 -14.18
CA LYS A 56 16.25 7.03 -14.56
C LYS A 56 16.33 5.59 -14.06
N LEU A 57 15.92 5.33 -12.82
CA LEU A 57 15.85 3.97 -12.27
C LEU A 57 14.85 3.08 -13.03
N ALA A 58 13.67 3.60 -13.36
CA ALA A 58 12.67 2.87 -14.13
C ALA A 58 13.17 2.53 -15.55
N LEU A 59 13.83 3.48 -16.23
CA LEU A 59 14.45 3.26 -17.53
C LEU A 59 15.57 2.21 -17.47
N ARG A 60 16.44 2.27 -16.44
CA ARG A 60 17.48 1.26 -16.23
C ARG A 60 16.88 -0.13 -16.02
N LYS A 61 15.85 -0.25 -15.16
CA LYS A 61 15.13 -1.51 -14.93
C LYS A 61 14.48 -2.04 -16.21
N LYS A 62 13.99 -1.17 -17.09
CA LYS A 62 13.43 -1.58 -18.40
C LYS A 62 14.50 -2.13 -19.34
N LYS A 63 15.68 -1.50 -19.39
CA LYS A 63 16.82 -1.97 -20.24
C LYS A 63 17.42 -3.29 -19.77
N LEU A 64 17.40 -3.57 -18.47
CA LEU A 64 17.93 -4.81 -17.89
C LEU A 64 17.05 -6.03 -18.17
N LYS A 65 15.77 -5.83 -18.47
CA LYS A 65 14.85 -6.92 -18.79
C LYS A 65 14.99 -7.27 -20.27
N PRO A 66 15.04 -8.57 -20.63
CA PRO A 66 14.97 -8.95 -22.03
C PRO A 66 13.69 -8.39 -22.66
N ALA A 67 13.77 -8.07 -23.96
CA ALA A 67 12.58 -7.67 -24.70
C ALA A 67 11.51 -8.77 -24.58
N PRO A 68 10.26 -8.43 -24.26
CA PRO A 68 9.20 -9.42 -24.23
C PRO A 68 9.02 -10.00 -25.62
N LEU A 69 8.69 -11.29 -25.70
CA LEU A 69 8.34 -11.94 -26.94
C LEU A 69 7.20 -11.19 -27.64
N SER A 70 7.39 -10.91 -28.92
CA SER A 70 6.36 -10.37 -29.80
C SER A 70 5.20 -11.35 -29.95
N ALA A 71 4.04 -10.86 -30.39
CA ALA A 71 2.87 -11.72 -30.64
C ALA A 71 3.18 -12.82 -31.68
N ARG A 72 4.04 -12.54 -32.68
CA ARG A 72 4.47 -13.52 -33.68
C ARG A 72 5.33 -14.61 -33.05
N GLU A 73 6.29 -14.24 -32.20
CA GLU A 73 7.16 -15.20 -31.50
C GLU A 73 6.37 -16.06 -30.52
N LYS A 74 5.43 -15.48 -29.76
CA LYS A 74 4.57 -16.24 -28.85
C LYS A 74 3.71 -17.29 -29.57
N ARG A 75 3.18 -16.96 -30.76
CA ARG A 75 2.45 -17.92 -31.61
C ARG A 75 3.36 -18.99 -32.19
N ALA A 76 4.55 -18.61 -32.65
CA ALA A 76 5.52 -19.57 -33.18
C ALA A 76 6.01 -20.58 -32.12
N LEU A 77 6.09 -20.15 -30.85
CA LEU A 77 6.42 -20.99 -29.71
C LEU A 77 5.21 -21.78 -29.16
N CYS A 78 4.02 -21.61 -29.75
CA CYS A 78 2.78 -22.24 -29.29
C CYS A 78 2.53 -22.02 -27.78
N LEU A 79 2.95 -20.87 -27.24
CA LEU A 79 3.03 -20.63 -25.78
C LEU A 79 1.67 -20.75 -25.07
N TYR A 80 0.59 -20.46 -25.80
CA TYR A 80 -0.78 -20.49 -25.29
C TYR A 80 -1.60 -21.62 -25.92
N ASP A 81 -1.01 -22.46 -26.78
CA ASP A 81 -1.73 -23.57 -27.38
C ASP A 81 -1.81 -24.71 -26.38
N VAL A 82 -3.00 -24.89 -25.80
CA VAL A 82 -3.31 -26.03 -24.95
C VAL A 82 -3.75 -27.18 -25.86
N PRO A 83 -3.07 -28.34 -25.86
CA PRO A 83 -3.48 -29.49 -26.67
C PRO A 83 -4.92 -29.91 -26.35
N LYS A 84 -5.68 -30.34 -27.36
CA LYS A 84 -7.08 -30.78 -27.16
C LYS A 84 -7.23 -31.89 -26.12
N SER A 85 -6.23 -32.74 -25.97
CA SER A 85 -6.18 -33.78 -24.94
C SER A 85 -6.18 -33.20 -23.53
N ALA A 86 -5.54 -32.05 -23.32
CA ALA A 86 -5.45 -31.34 -22.05
C ALA A 86 -6.65 -30.43 -21.77
N GLN A 87 -7.51 -30.15 -22.76
CA GLN A 87 -8.71 -29.31 -22.59
C GLN A 87 -9.88 -30.07 -21.92
N LYS A 88 -9.59 -31.04 -21.05
CA LYS A 88 -10.61 -31.81 -20.31
C LYS A 88 -10.57 -31.38 -18.86
N TYR A 89 -11.69 -30.89 -18.34
CA TYR A 89 -11.80 -30.43 -16.95
C TYR A 89 -11.38 -31.51 -15.93
N SER A 90 -11.71 -32.77 -16.21
CA SER A 90 -11.36 -33.93 -15.37
C SER A 90 -9.85 -34.06 -15.09
N ILE A 91 -8.99 -33.52 -15.96
CA ILE A 91 -7.54 -33.53 -15.77
C ILE A 91 -7.12 -32.57 -14.66
N TYR A 92 -7.87 -31.48 -14.48
CA TYR A 92 -7.57 -30.41 -13.52
C TYR A 92 -8.32 -30.57 -12.19
N GLU A 93 -9.31 -31.46 -12.11
CA GLU A 93 -10.04 -31.74 -10.86
C GLU A 93 -9.12 -32.08 -9.67
N PRO A 94 -8.04 -32.88 -9.82
CA PRO A 94 -7.10 -33.12 -8.72
C PRO A 94 -6.36 -31.86 -8.24
N LEU A 95 -6.15 -30.88 -9.12
CA LEU A 95 -5.50 -29.62 -8.77
C LEU A 95 -6.36 -28.82 -7.79
N HIS A 96 -7.68 -28.83 -8.00
CA HIS A 96 -8.61 -28.19 -7.08
C HIS A 96 -8.61 -28.87 -5.70
N LYS A 97 -8.59 -30.22 -5.66
CA LYS A 97 -8.47 -30.98 -4.39
C LYS A 97 -7.19 -30.63 -3.64
N MET A 98 -6.07 -30.50 -4.35
CA MET A 98 -4.81 -30.04 -3.76
C MET A 98 -4.92 -28.62 -3.22
N TRP A 99 -5.54 -27.71 -3.98
CA TRP A 99 -5.73 -26.32 -3.56
C TRP A 99 -6.59 -26.19 -2.30
N ILE A 100 -7.65 -27.01 -2.16
CA ILE A 100 -8.46 -27.07 -0.93
C ILE A 100 -7.61 -27.45 0.29
N GLY A 101 -6.77 -28.48 0.16
CA GLY A 101 -5.86 -28.90 1.24
C GLY A 101 -4.90 -27.76 1.63
N TYR A 102 -4.26 -27.17 0.63
CA TYR A 102 -3.36 -26.03 0.81
C TYR A 102 -4.03 -24.85 1.52
N ILE A 103 -5.20 -24.41 1.06
CA ILE A 103 -5.84 -23.21 1.62
C ILE A 103 -6.40 -23.47 3.02
N SER A 104 -6.82 -24.71 3.30
CA SER A 104 -7.19 -25.14 4.65
C SER A 104 -6.00 -24.99 5.61
N GLU A 105 -4.82 -25.50 5.23
CA GLU A 105 -3.60 -25.36 6.04
C GLU A 105 -3.20 -23.90 6.27
N VAL A 106 -3.27 -23.05 5.23
CA VAL A 106 -2.98 -21.61 5.33
C VAL A 106 -3.90 -20.92 6.35
N LEU A 107 -5.17 -21.31 6.38
CA LEU A 107 -6.20 -20.74 7.25
C LEU A 107 -6.27 -21.36 8.65
N GLY A 108 -5.47 -22.39 8.94
CA GLY A 108 -5.37 -23.00 10.28
C GLY A 108 -5.97 -24.41 10.42
N GLY A 109 -6.23 -25.10 9.31
CA GLY A 109 -6.72 -26.48 9.29
C GLY A 109 -8.18 -26.63 9.72
N GLU A 110 -8.51 -27.70 10.43
CA GLU A 110 -9.87 -28.01 10.92
C GLU A 110 -10.46 -26.94 11.87
N ASN A 111 -9.60 -26.15 12.53
CA ASN A 111 -10.01 -25.03 13.35
C ASN A 111 -10.10 -23.76 12.48
N SER A 112 -11.12 -23.72 11.61
CA SER A 112 -11.41 -22.56 10.77
C SER A 112 -11.50 -21.30 11.62
N MET A 113 -10.47 -20.45 11.54
CA MET A 113 -10.44 -19.19 12.27
C MET A 113 -11.55 -18.28 11.72
N PRO A 114 -12.25 -17.49 12.57
CA PRO A 114 -13.11 -16.42 12.06
C PRO A 114 -12.30 -15.50 11.14
N VAL A 115 -12.98 -14.89 10.16
CA VAL A 115 -12.34 -13.99 9.18
C VAL A 115 -11.78 -12.77 9.90
N THR A 116 -10.54 -12.89 10.36
CA THR A 116 -9.77 -11.82 10.99
C THR A 116 -8.91 -11.11 9.95
N GLY A 117 -8.42 -9.91 10.27
CA GLY A 117 -7.48 -9.19 9.40
C GLY A 117 -6.22 -10.01 9.08
N SER A 118 -5.78 -10.89 9.98
CA SER A 118 -4.65 -11.80 9.74
C SER A 118 -4.98 -12.86 8.69
N ALA A 119 -6.16 -13.47 8.75
CA ALA A 119 -6.62 -14.44 7.74
C ALA A 119 -6.74 -13.77 6.35
N ALA A 120 -7.30 -12.56 6.30
CA ALA A 120 -7.39 -11.79 5.06
C ALA A 120 -6.01 -11.48 4.45
N ALA A 121 -5.02 -11.11 5.28
CA ALA A 121 -3.66 -10.88 4.81
C ALA A 121 -3.02 -12.14 4.21
N LYS A 122 -3.23 -13.31 4.83
CA LYS A 122 -2.77 -14.59 4.30
C LYS A 122 -3.41 -14.90 2.95
N LEU A 123 -4.73 -14.72 2.82
CA LEU A 123 -5.46 -14.91 1.57
C LEU A 123 -4.94 -14.00 0.45
N CYS A 124 -4.62 -12.74 0.74
CA CYS A 124 -4.05 -11.82 -0.25
C CYS A 124 -2.69 -12.28 -0.80
N SER A 125 -1.91 -12.99 0.02
CA SER A 125 -0.59 -13.52 -0.37
C SER A 125 -0.62 -14.97 -0.88
N ALA A 126 -1.77 -15.64 -0.79
CA ALA A 126 -1.90 -17.05 -1.15
C ALA A 126 -1.85 -17.24 -2.66
N ASP A 127 -1.51 -18.46 -3.06
CA ASP A 127 -1.57 -18.90 -4.44
C ASP A 127 -3.00 -19.39 -4.80
N TYR A 128 -3.47 -19.04 -6.00
CA TYR A 128 -4.82 -19.36 -6.49
C TYR A 128 -4.81 -20.25 -7.74
N HIS A 129 -3.69 -20.91 -8.07
CA HIS A 129 -3.68 -21.89 -9.14
C HIS A 129 -4.49 -23.13 -8.70
N GLY A 130 -5.59 -23.40 -9.41
CA GLY A 130 -6.54 -24.47 -9.04
C GLY A 130 -7.69 -24.01 -8.14
N ALA A 131 -7.75 -22.74 -7.78
CA ALA A 131 -8.90 -22.17 -7.09
C ALA A 131 -10.12 -22.10 -8.01
N GLU A 132 -11.29 -22.45 -7.47
CA GLU A 132 -12.56 -22.17 -8.14
C GLU A 132 -12.95 -20.71 -7.87
N LEU A 133 -13.36 -19.99 -8.92
CA LEU A 133 -13.66 -18.57 -8.87
C LEU A 133 -14.97 -18.27 -9.58
N GLU A 134 -15.79 -17.45 -8.95
CA GLU A 134 -17.04 -16.94 -9.51
C GLU A 134 -16.97 -15.42 -9.68
N VAL A 135 -17.45 -14.91 -10.82
CA VAL A 135 -17.50 -13.47 -11.08
C VAL A 135 -18.78 -12.88 -10.47
N VAL A 136 -18.68 -12.34 -9.25
CA VAL A 136 -19.83 -11.74 -8.54
C VAL A 136 -20.18 -10.34 -9.03
N ARG A 137 -19.19 -9.57 -9.50
CA ARG A 137 -19.40 -8.19 -9.99
C ARG A 137 -18.44 -7.89 -11.12
N SER A 138 -18.98 -7.32 -12.20
CA SER A 138 -18.19 -6.78 -13.31
C SER A 138 -18.54 -5.31 -13.52
N ARG A 139 -17.69 -4.56 -14.23
CA ARG A 139 -17.97 -3.15 -14.55
C ARG A 139 -19.01 -3.01 -15.67
N TRP A 140 -19.22 -4.06 -16.43
CA TRP A 140 -19.95 -4.06 -17.71
C TRP A 140 -21.25 -4.87 -17.64
N CYS A 141 -21.62 -5.34 -16.43
CA CYS A 141 -22.87 -6.02 -16.13
C CYS A 141 -23.60 -5.25 -15.02
#